data_AF-A0A937L3M0-F1
#
_entry.id   AF-A0A937L3M0-F1
#
_cell.length_a   1.000
_cell.length_b   1.000
_cell.length_c   1.000
_cell.angle_alpha   90.00
_cell.angle_beta   90.00
_cell.angle_gamma   90.00
#
_symmetry.space_group_name_H-M   'P 1'
#
loop_
_entity.id
_entity.type
_entity.pdbx_description
1 polymer ?
#
loop_
_entity_poly.entity_id
_entity_poly.type
_entity_poly.pdbx_seq_one_letter_code
_entity_poly.pdbx_strand_id
1 'polypeptide(L)'
;MHASRKSIAGMMLVEVVLALSLMSVLVLLLTQFILPTAQRSLDIEKRWTAVHVAQSLMDEIWGARFDEHAHGEGQQGCSVVKHASIPPCTPPAQLGADLDERANGVVLRDSFDDVDDYDGFDQSFRLPYSTQTYAQRYPDIQFKVSVQYSTKVGVVASSMKLYKLIRIDIQVADAKPFSIEAIRGHY
;
A
#
# COMPACT_ATOMS: atom_id res chain seq x y z
N MET A 1 -52.87 -4.36 -47.23
CA MET A 1 -52.05 -3.88 -46.11
C MET A 1 -52.39 -2.40 -45.89
N HIS A 2 -53.18 -2.08 -44.86
CA HIS A 2 -53.51 -0.69 -44.51
C HIS A 2 -52.73 -0.32 -43.24
N ALA A 3 -51.72 0.54 -43.41
CA ALA A 3 -51.02 1.15 -42.30
C ALA A 3 -51.88 2.28 -41.73
N SER A 4 -52.42 2.07 -40.53
CA SER A 4 -53.11 3.11 -39.77
C SER A 4 -52.09 4.18 -39.35
N ARG A 5 -52.23 5.40 -39.87
CA ARG A 5 -51.45 6.56 -39.39
C ARG A 5 -52.05 7.03 -38.06
N LYS A 6 -51.31 6.86 -36.97
CA LYS A 6 -51.59 7.57 -35.70
C LYS A 6 -51.38 9.07 -35.93
N SER A 7 -52.41 9.88 -35.68
CA SER A 7 -52.25 11.34 -35.62
C SER A 7 -51.47 11.72 -34.37
N ILE A 8 -50.52 12.64 -34.51
CA ILE A 8 -49.85 13.27 -33.38
C ILE A 8 -50.79 14.38 -32.91
N ALA A 9 -51.48 14.16 -31.79
CA ALA A 9 -52.22 15.22 -31.12
C ALA A 9 -51.22 16.20 -30.50
N GLY A 10 -51.40 17.50 -30.73
CA GLY A 10 -50.54 18.53 -30.15
C GLY A 10 -50.69 18.56 -28.62
N MET A 11 -49.56 18.60 -27.89
CA MET A 11 -49.56 18.78 -26.44
C MET A 11 -50.16 20.13 -26.06
N MET A 12 -51.00 20.17 -25.02
CA MET A 12 -51.48 21.42 -24.45
C MET A 12 -50.37 22.10 -23.64
N LEU A 13 -50.28 23.44 -23.69
CA LEU A 13 -49.25 24.23 -22.98
C LEU A 13 -49.19 23.88 -21.48
N VAL A 14 -50.36 23.65 -20.85
CA VAL A 14 -50.46 23.31 -19.43
C VAL A 14 -49.78 21.99 -19.09
N GLU A 15 -49.81 21.01 -19.99
CA GLU A 15 -49.19 19.70 -19.79
C GLU A 15 -47.66 19.81 -19.78
N VAL A 16 -47.11 20.64 -20.67
CA VAL A 16 -45.67 20.93 -20.73
C VAL A 16 -45.20 21.65 -19.47
N VAL A 17 -45.96 22.63 -18.98
CA VAL A 17 -45.61 23.35 -17.74
C VAL A 17 -45.65 22.42 -16.53
N LEU A 18 -46.68 21.57 -16.43
CA LEU A 18 -46.78 20.59 -15.35
C LEU A 18 -45.64 19.56 -15.43
N ALA A 19 -45.32 19.04 -16.62
CA ALA A 19 -44.22 18.11 -16.81
C ALA A 19 -42.86 18.71 -16.41
N LEU A 20 -42.58 19.96 -16.80
CA LEU A 20 -41.34 20.66 -16.42
C LEU A 20 -41.28 20.93 -14.91
N SER A 21 -42.41 21.28 -14.29
CA SER A 21 -42.48 21.49 -12.84
C SER A 21 -42.24 20.20 -12.05
N LEU A 22 -42.76 19.07 -12.52
CA LEU A 22 -42.51 17.78 -11.89
C LEU A 22 -41.07 17.33 -12.10
N MET A 23 -40.51 17.57 -13.29
CA MET A 23 -39.14 17.21 -13.60
C MET A 23 -38.12 18.04 -12.79
N SER A 24 -38.39 19.32 -12.53
CA SER A 24 -37.52 20.13 -11.68
C SER A 24 -37.46 19.61 -10.25
N VAL A 25 -38.61 19.20 -9.68
CA VAL A 25 -38.66 18.57 -8.36
C VAL A 25 -37.93 17.22 -8.34
N LEU A 26 -38.09 16.41 -9.38
CA LEU A 26 -37.34 15.15 -9.54
C LEU A 26 -35.83 15.37 -9.56
N VAL A 27 -35.35 16.35 -10.32
CA VAL A 27 -33.91 16.69 -10.38
C VAL A 27 -33.40 17.18 -9.02
N LEU A 28 -34.19 17.96 -8.29
CA LEU A 28 -33.82 18.40 -6.93
C LEU A 28 -33.69 17.23 -5.95
N LEU A 29 -34.61 16.26 -6.00
CA LEU A 29 -34.50 15.06 -5.16
C LEU A 29 -33.27 14.21 -5.56
N LEU A 30 -33.05 14.01 -6.86
CA LEU A 30 -31.91 13.24 -7.36
C LEU A 30 -30.56 13.86 -6.97
N THR A 31 -30.43 15.19 -7.06
CA THR A 31 -29.18 15.88 -6.67
C THR A 31 -28.86 15.68 -5.20
N GLN A 32 -29.86 15.66 -4.31
CA GLN A 32 -29.66 15.36 -2.88
C GLN A 32 -29.14 13.93 -2.61
N PHE A 33 -29.47 12.97 -3.47
CA PHE A 33 -28.94 11.61 -3.36
C PHE A 33 -27.56 11.45 -4.00
N ILE A 34 -27.29 12.12 -5.12
CA ILE A 34 -26.03 11.97 -5.87
C ILE A 34 -24.86 12.63 -5.12
N LEU A 35 -25.04 13.84 -4.58
CA LEU A 35 -23.96 14.58 -3.92
C LEU A 35 -23.26 13.83 -2.77
N PRO A 36 -23.97 13.20 -1.80
CA PRO A 36 -23.31 12.45 -0.74
C PRO A 36 -22.64 11.16 -1.24
N THR A 37 -23.11 10.56 -2.33
CA THR A 37 -22.45 9.38 -2.92
C THR A 37 -21.11 9.73 -3.57
N ALA A 38 -21.00 10.91 -4.19
CA ALA A 38 -19.76 11.37 -4.80
C ALA A 38 -18.63 11.55 -3.77
N GLN A 39 -18.95 12.06 -2.57
CA GLN A 39 -17.95 12.26 -1.51
C GLN A 39 -17.39 10.93 -1.00
N ARG A 40 -18.24 9.94 -0.73
CA ARG A 40 -17.79 8.61 -0.27
C ARG A 40 -16.91 7.88 -1.29
N SER A 41 -17.12 8.13 -2.58
CA SER A 41 -16.31 7.53 -3.64
C SER A 41 -14.85 8.00 -3.61
N LEU A 42 -14.60 9.26 -3.25
CA LEU A 42 -13.23 9.80 -3.12
C LEU A 42 -12.47 9.13 -1.95
N ASP A 43 -13.15 8.86 -0.83
CA ASP A 43 -12.53 8.19 0.31
C ASP A 43 -12.15 6.74 -0.01
N ILE A 44 -12.95 6.07 -0.84
CA ILE A 44 -12.69 4.70 -1.30
C ILE A 44 -11.43 4.68 -2.18
N GLU A 45 -11.28 5.64 -3.10
CA GLU A 45 -10.10 5.74 -3.97
C GLU A 45 -8.79 5.86 -3.18
N LYS A 46 -8.76 6.71 -2.15
CA LYS A 46 -7.58 6.88 -1.28
C LYS A 46 -7.20 5.57 -0.58
N ARG A 47 -8.19 4.82 -0.11
CA ARG A 47 -7.97 3.52 0.55
C ARG A 47 -7.43 2.48 -0.42
N TRP A 48 -7.95 2.41 -1.64
CA TRP A 48 -7.40 1.50 -2.67
C TRP A 48 -5.97 1.84 -3.02
N THR A 49 -5.66 3.14 -3.11
CA THR A 49 -4.28 3.59 -3.36
C THR A 49 -3.36 3.21 -2.21
N ALA A 50 -3.81 3.37 -0.96
CA ALA A 50 -3.03 2.98 0.22
C ALA A 50 -2.75 1.47 0.26
N VAL A 51 -3.75 0.64 -0.07
CA VAL A 51 -3.57 -0.81 -0.22
C VAL A 51 -2.59 -1.13 -1.35
N HIS A 52 -2.70 -0.45 -2.49
CA HIS A 52 -1.81 -0.67 -3.62
C HIS A 52 -0.35 -0.30 -3.29
N VAL A 53 -0.13 0.82 -2.59
CA VAL A 53 1.20 1.22 -2.11
C VAL A 53 1.76 0.16 -1.15
N ALA A 54 0.95 -0.29 -0.19
CA ALA A 54 1.39 -1.31 0.77
C ALA A 54 1.68 -2.66 0.09
N GLN A 55 0.87 -3.07 -0.89
CA GLN A 55 1.09 -4.30 -1.65
C GLN A 55 2.34 -4.21 -2.52
N SER A 56 2.52 -3.11 -3.26
CA SER A 56 3.71 -2.89 -4.08
C SER A 56 4.99 -2.88 -3.22
N LEU A 57 4.94 -2.28 -2.04
CA LEU A 57 6.05 -2.27 -1.10
C LEU A 57 6.29 -3.67 -0.51
N MET A 58 5.23 -4.41 -0.19
CA MET A 58 5.35 -5.78 0.29
C MET A 58 5.98 -6.70 -0.77
N ASP A 59 5.57 -6.58 -2.02
CA ASP A 59 6.12 -7.38 -3.13
C ASP A 59 7.61 -7.07 -3.37
N GLU A 60 7.98 -5.80 -3.22
CA GLU A 60 9.39 -5.37 -3.28
C GLU A 60 10.21 -5.99 -2.15
N ILE A 61 9.78 -5.82 -0.88
CA ILE A 61 10.46 -6.40 0.28
C ILE A 61 10.54 -7.92 0.17
N TRP A 62 9.48 -8.56 -0.32
CA TRP A 62 9.44 -10.01 -0.47
C TRP A 62 10.45 -10.54 -1.50
N GLY A 63 10.71 -9.75 -2.55
CA GLY A 63 11.69 -10.04 -3.58
C GLY A 63 13.14 -9.80 -3.15
N ALA A 64 13.37 -9.05 -2.07
CA ALA A 64 14.70 -8.80 -1.53
C ALA A 64 15.31 -10.06 -0.89
N ARG A 65 16.63 -10.04 -0.73
CA ARG A 65 17.39 -11.11 -0.06
C ARG A 65 16.99 -11.14 1.42
N PHE A 66 17.12 -12.29 2.07
CA PHE A 66 16.72 -12.38 3.47
C PHE A 66 17.62 -11.53 4.40
N ASP A 67 18.88 -11.37 4.04
CA ASP A 67 19.96 -10.78 4.83
C ASP A 67 21.13 -10.47 3.88
N GLU A 68 22.00 -9.54 4.22
CA GLU A 68 23.14 -9.09 3.43
C GLU A 68 24.14 -10.24 3.17
N HIS A 69 24.17 -11.21 4.08
CA HIS A 69 24.99 -12.42 3.97
C HIS A 69 24.28 -13.60 3.28
N ALA A 70 23.00 -13.46 2.89
CA ALA A 70 22.26 -14.50 2.19
C ALA A 70 22.46 -14.40 0.67
N HIS A 71 23.50 -15.04 0.11
CA HIS A 71 23.78 -14.98 -1.33
C HIS A 71 22.81 -15.85 -2.17
N GLY A 72 22.55 -15.42 -3.41
CA GLY A 72 21.66 -16.11 -4.35
C GLY A 72 22.21 -17.42 -4.94
N GLU A 73 21.27 -18.32 -5.25
CA GLU A 73 21.39 -19.64 -5.91
C GLU A 73 22.48 -20.60 -5.39
N GLY A 74 22.13 -21.36 -4.34
CA GLY A 74 22.81 -22.60 -3.97
C GLY A 74 23.88 -22.50 -2.89
N GLN A 75 24.12 -21.30 -2.33
CA GLN A 75 24.97 -21.13 -1.15
C GLN A 75 24.16 -21.12 0.13
N GLN A 76 24.76 -21.65 1.21
CA GLN A 76 24.20 -21.55 2.56
C GLN A 76 24.10 -20.07 2.91
N GLY A 77 22.89 -19.55 3.02
CA GLY A 77 22.67 -18.16 3.46
C GLY A 77 23.10 -17.95 4.91
N CYS A 78 22.75 -16.81 5.49
CA CYS A 78 23.21 -16.43 6.82
C CYS A 78 22.83 -17.48 7.90
N SER A 79 23.67 -17.63 8.92
CA SER A 79 23.45 -18.61 9.98
C SER A 79 22.90 -17.98 11.25
N VAL A 80 21.79 -18.52 11.76
CA VAL A 80 21.22 -18.13 13.07
C VAL A 80 21.98 -18.77 14.25
N VAL A 81 22.88 -19.71 13.97
CA VAL A 81 23.77 -20.35 14.95
C VAL A 81 25.22 -20.10 14.54
N LYS A 82 26.13 -19.91 15.49
CA LYS A 82 27.54 -19.73 15.17
C LYS A 82 28.07 -20.92 14.37
N HIS A 83 28.52 -20.67 13.14
CA HIS A 83 29.06 -21.68 12.25
C HIS A 83 30.44 -21.24 11.74
N ALA A 84 31.36 -22.17 11.54
CA ALA A 84 32.76 -21.83 11.19
C ALA A 84 32.91 -21.31 9.75
N SER A 85 31.99 -21.72 8.86
CA SER A 85 32.09 -21.46 7.42
C SER A 85 30.94 -20.61 6.87
N ILE A 86 30.00 -20.18 7.72
CA ILE A 86 28.84 -19.39 7.31
C ILE A 86 28.78 -18.14 8.22
N PRO A 87 28.72 -16.93 7.65
CA PRO A 87 28.53 -15.71 8.43
C PRO A 87 27.21 -15.72 9.22
N PRO A 88 27.16 -15.08 10.41
CA PRO A 88 25.91 -14.92 11.15
C PRO A 88 24.95 -13.96 10.41
N CYS A 89 23.64 -14.16 10.58
CA CYS A 89 22.65 -13.16 10.13
C CYS A 89 22.76 -11.87 10.94
N THR A 90 22.21 -10.78 10.41
CA THR A 90 22.13 -9.49 11.10
C THR A 90 21.46 -9.65 12.47
N PRO A 91 22.13 -9.24 13.56
CA PRO A 91 21.56 -9.32 14.90
C PRO A 91 20.27 -8.50 15.02
N PRO A 92 19.31 -8.89 15.86
CA PRO A 92 18.03 -8.18 15.99
C PRO A 92 18.14 -6.68 16.34
N ALA A 93 19.24 -6.27 16.98
CA ALA A 93 19.49 -4.88 17.35
C ALA A 93 20.15 -4.05 16.22
N GLN A 94 20.50 -4.70 15.11
CA GLN A 94 21.16 -4.10 13.96
C GLN A 94 20.30 -4.19 12.69
N LEU A 95 19.06 -4.68 12.79
CA LEU A 95 18.10 -4.61 11.68
C LEU A 95 17.88 -3.14 11.28
N GLY A 96 17.70 -2.91 9.98
CA GLY A 96 17.63 -1.59 9.38
C GLY A 96 18.81 -1.33 8.46
N ALA A 97 18.69 -0.27 7.67
CA ALA A 97 19.67 0.04 6.64
C ALA A 97 21.13 0.09 7.11
N ASP A 98 21.98 -0.57 6.34
CA ASP A 98 23.39 -0.78 6.61
C ASP A 98 24.24 0.50 6.43
N LEU A 99 25.53 0.43 6.74
CA LEU A 99 26.43 1.59 6.67
C LEU A 99 26.74 2.03 5.25
N ASP A 100 26.89 1.09 4.31
CA ASP A 100 27.16 1.34 2.89
C ASP A 100 25.92 1.79 2.12
N GLU A 101 24.74 1.64 2.73
CA GLU A 101 23.47 2.16 2.23
C GLU A 101 23.18 3.61 2.61
N ARG A 102 24.11 4.21 3.35
CA ARG A 102 24.00 5.59 3.84
C ARG A 102 24.98 6.47 3.10
N ALA A 103 24.46 7.46 2.37
CA ALA A 103 25.27 8.54 1.82
C ALA A 103 25.19 9.76 2.75
N ASN A 104 26.34 10.18 3.31
CA ASN A 104 26.44 11.32 4.22
C ASN A 104 25.51 11.21 5.45
N GLY A 105 25.31 9.99 5.97
CA GLY A 105 24.43 9.72 7.10
C GLY A 105 22.94 9.68 6.75
N VAL A 106 22.58 9.81 5.48
CA VAL A 106 21.20 9.68 4.98
C VAL A 106 21.04 8.31 4.33
N VAL A 107 20.04 7.55 4.78
CA VAL A 107 19.68 6.25 4.21
C VAL A 107 19.15 6.43 2.79
N LEU A 108 19.71 5.69 1.83
CA LEU A 108 19.28 5.69 0.45
C LEU A 108 18.42 4.45 0.19
N ARG A 109 17.15 4.65 -0.17
CA ARG A 109 16.28 3.54 -0.56
C ARG A 109 16.87 2.72 -1.72
N ASP A 110 17.54 3.36 -2.66
CA ASP A 110 18.03 2.71 -3.88
C ASP A 110 19.22 1.77 -3.63
N SER A 111 19.80 1.78 -2.42
CA SER A 111 20.84 0.83 -2.02
C SER A 111 20.31 -0.41 -1.32
N PHE A 112 19.02 -0.42 -0.92
CA PHE A 112 18.40 -1.55 -0.21
C PHE A 112 18.53 -2.84 -1.02
N ASP A 113 19.15 -3.85 -0.42
CA ASP A 113 19.47 -5.11 -1.06
C ASP A 113 18.88 -6.33 -0.33
N ASP A 114 18.42 -6.15 0.90
CA ASP A 114 17.80 -7.19 1.71
C ASP A 114 16.48 -6.77 2.40
N VAL A 115 15.92 -7.66 3.23
CA VAL A 115 14.62 -7.46 3.88
C VAL A 115 14.71 -6.47 5.04
N ASP A 116 15.80 -6.46 5.79
CA ASP A 116 15.94 -5.68 7.01
C ASP A 116 16.30 -4.23 6.78
N ASP A 117 16.83 -3.87 5.61
CA ASP A 117 17.02 -2.47 5.20
C ASP A 117 15.72 -1.65 5.29
N TYR A 118 14.58 -2.32 5.10
CA TYR A 118 13.25 -1.72 5.17
C TYR A 118 12.74 -1.52 6.61
N ASP A 119 13.46 -1.93 7.66
CA ASP A 119 13.04 -1.61 9.03
C ASP A 119 13.05 -0.09 9.27
N GLY A 120 11.89 0.45 9.66
CA GLY A 120 11.72 1.89 9.83
C GLY A 120 11.49 2.65 8.52
N PHE A 121 11.33 1.97 7.38
CA PHE A 121 10.96 2.61 6.12
C PHE A 121 9.58 3.27 6.22
N ASP A 122 9.46 4.51 5.76
CA ASP A 122 8.24 5.31 5.88
C ASP A 122 7.99 6.23 4.66
N GLN A 123 6.95 7.06 4.72
CA GLN A 123 6.58 7.95 3.63
C GLN A 123 7.62 9.04 3.29
N SER A 124 8.63 9.26 4.13
CA SER A 124 9.68 10.25 3.88
C SER A 124 10.66 9.79 2.79
N PHE A 125 10.71 8.49 2.50
CA PHE A 125 11.56 7.92 1.47
C PHE A 125 11.06 8.22 0.05
N ARG A 126 11.99 8.15 -0.90
CA ARG A 126 11.73 8.39 -2.33
C ARG A 126 10.92 7.25 -2.94
N LEU A 127 10.13 7.56 -3.95
CA LEU A 127 9.56 6.53 -4.82
C LEU A 127 10.65 5.92 -5.70
N PRO A 128 10.53 4.64 -6.08
CA PRO A 128 11.45 4.02 -7.02
C PRO A 128 11.55 4.82 -8.32
N TYR A 129 12.78 5.02 -8.80
CA TYR A 129 13.08 5.76 -10.04
C TYR A 129 12.53 7.19 -10.11
N SER A 130 12.31 7.83 -8.95
CA SER A 130 11.70 9.16 -8.85
C SER A 130 12.49 10.07 -7.92
N THR A 131 12.42 11.38 -8.19
CA THR A 131 12.97 12.38 -7.27
C THR A 131 12.02 12.72 -6.12
N GLN A 132 10.75 12.33 -6.22
CA GLN A 132 9.71 12.62 -5.23
C GLN A 132 9.66 11.58 -4.12
N THR A 133 9.20 11.98 -2.93
CA THR A 133 8.92 11.07 -1.81
C THR A 133 7.49 10.55 -1.84
N TYR A 134 7.22 9.46 -1.13
CA TYR A 134 5.84 8.96 -0.95
C TYR A 134 4.94 10.03 -0.34
N ALA A 135 5.42 10.80 0.64
CA ALA A 135 4.68 11.91 1.25
C ALA A 135 4.35 13.03 0.24
N GLN A 136 5.22 13.28 -0.74
CA GLN A 136 4.96 14.27 -1.79
C GLN A 136 3.94 13.76 -2.81
N ARG A 137 3.99 12.47 -3.17
CA ARG A 137 3.10 11.88 -4.16
C ARG A 137 1.72 11.54 -3.61
N TYR A 138 1.67 11.14 -2.34
CA TYR A 138 0.50 10.62 -1.62
C TYR A 138 0.38 11.28 -0.23
N PRO A 139 0.05 12.58 -0.17
CA PRO A 139 0.06 13.35 1.09
C PRO A 139 -0.94 12.84 2.14
N ASP A 140 -2.01 12.17 1.70
CA ASP A 140 -3.07 11.64 2.56
C ASP A 140 -2.76 10.25 3.13
N ILE A 141 -1.62 9.66 2.78
CA ILE A 141 -1.23 8.30 3.14
C ILE A 141 0.08 8.35 3.94
N GLN A 142 0.03 7.85 5.17
CA GLN A 142 1.20 7.61 5.99
C GLN A 142 1.35 6.11 6.19
N PHE A 143 2.58 5.63 6.18
CA PHE A 143 2.86 4.24 6.46
C PHE A 143 4.20 4.08 7.16
N LYS A 144 4.34 2.97 7.88
CA LYS A 144 5.62 2.58 8.48
C LYS A 144 5.82 1.08 8.30
N VAL A 145 6.98 0.71 7.80
CA VAL A 145 7.44 -0.66 7.73
C VAL A 145 8.20 -0.98 9.00
N SER A 146 7.96 -2.17 9.53
CA SER A 146 8.75 -2.75 10.60
C SER A 146 9.11 -4.18 10.25
N VAL A 147 10.37 -4.53 10.48
CA VAL A 147 10.93 -5.84 10.21
C VAL A 147 11.51 -6.38 11.50
N GLN A 148 11.03 -7.54 11.92
CA GLN A 148 11.47 -8.16 13.16
C GLN A 148 11.62 -9.65 12.96
N TYR A 149 12.58 -10.28 13.65
CA TYR A 149 12.63 -11.74 13.68
C TYR A 149 11.34 -12.32 14.24
N SER A 150 10.93 -13.47 13.72
CA SER A 150 9.71 -14.15 14.15
C SER A 150 9.86 -15.67 14.13
N THR A 151 8.86 -16.33 14.71
CA THR A 151 8.64 -17.77 14.49
C THR A 151 7.93 -17.99 13.15
N LYS A 152 7.90 -19.23 12.66
CA LYS A 152 7.17 -19.61 11.45
C LYS A 152 5.68 -19.22 11.46
N VAL A 153 5.10 -18.98 12.65
CA VAL A 153 3.70 -18.60 12.85
C VAL A 153 3.50 -17.10 13.16
N GLY A 154 4.54 -16.27 12.99
CA GLY A 154 4.42 -14.80 13.09
C GLY A 154 4.54 -14.24 14.50
N VAL A 155 4.96 -15.03 15.49
CA VAL A 155 5.27 -14.51 16.82
C VAL A 155 6.64 -13.86 16.81
N VAL A 156 6.72 -12.57 17.16
CA VAL A 156 7.96 -11.78 17.25
C VAL A 156 8.98 -12.44 18.19
N ALA A 157 10.24 -12.43 17.79
CA ALA A 157 11.37 -12.99 18.53
C ALA A 157 12.48 -11.96 18.71
N SER A 158 13.07 -11.90 19.91
CA SER A 158 14.21 -11.02 20.23
C SER A 158 15.58 -11.66 19.96
N SER A 159 15.60 -12.82 19.30
CA SER A 159 16.80 -13.55 18.89
C SER A 159 16.73 -13.83 17.40
N MET A 160 17.88 -14.04 16.77
CA MET A 160 17.95 -14.44 15.37
C MET A 160 17.11 -15.70 15.12
N LYS A 161 16.30 -15.67 14.05
CA LYS A 161 15.44 -16.77 13.59
C LYS A 161 15.50 -16.86 12.07
N LEU A 162 15.12 -18.01 11.54
CA LEU A 162 15.02 -18.23 10.09
C LEU A 162 13.75 -17.59 9.48
N TYR A 163 13.08 -16.69 10.20
CA TYR A 163 11.89 -16.00 9.74
C TYR A 163 11.94 -14.55 10.20
N LYS A 164 11.59 -13.63 9.30
CA LYS A 164 11.38 -12.20 9.55
C LYS A 164 9.89 -11.91 9.30
N LEU A 165 9.23 -11.24 10.26
CA LEU A 165 7.88 -10.70 10.13
C LEU A 165 8.02 -9.27 9.61
N ILE A 166 7.41 -9.03 8.44
CA ILE A 166 7.30 -7.72 7.83
C ILE A 166 5.90 -7.22 8.15
N ARG A 167 5.80 -6.06 8.82
CA ARG A 167 4.53 -5.38 9.08
C ARG A 167 4.57 -3.99 8.47
N ILE A 168 3.58 -3.70 7.65
CA ILE A 168 3.34 -2.36 7.12
C ILE A 168 2.10 -1.83 7.81
N ASP A 169 2.28 -0.82 8.66
CA ASP A 169 1.19 -0.09 9.33
C ASP A 169 0.78 1.10 8.46
N ILE A 170 -0.49 1.21 8.10
CA ILE A 170 -1.00 2.24 7.19
C ILE A 170 -2.06 3.10 7.89
N GLN A 171 -1.90 4.42 7.74
CA GLN A 171 -2.85 5.42 8.17
C GLN A 171 -3.25 6.29 6.97
N VAL A 172 -4.54 6.31 6.66
CA VAL A 172 -5.12 7.19 5.62
C VAL A 172 -5.93 8.27 6.32
N ALA A 173 -5.90 9.50 5.79
CA ALA A 173 -6.82 10.55 6.23
C ALA A 173 -8.27 10.05 6.19
N ASP A 174 -9.03 10.32 7.25
CA ASP A 174 -10.47 9.97 7.36
C ASP A 174 -10.78 8.45 7.27
N ALA A 175 -9.80 7.59 7.56
CA ALA A 175 -9.97 6.15 7.66
C ALA A 175 -9.40 5.56 8.95
N LYS A 176 -9.90 4.39 9.33
CA LYS A 176 -9.33 3.59 10.42
C LYS A 176 -7.96 3.04 9.98
N PRO A 177 -6.93 3.09 10.84
CA PRO A 177 -5.66 2.43 10.55
C PRO A 177 -5.84 0.94 10.31
N PHE A 178 -5.00 0.39 9.45
CA PHE A 178 -4.92 -1.04 9.17
C PHE A 178 -3.47 -1.43 8.89
N SER A 179 -3.18 -2.71 9.03
CA SER A 179 -1.83 -3.25 8.84
C SER A 179 -1.87 -4.45 7.90
N ILE A 180 -0.80 -4.63 7.13
CA ILE A 180 -0.57 -5.83 6.32
C ILE A 180 0.70 -6.49 6.86
N GLU A 181 0.64 -7.80 7.03
CA GLU A 181 1.73 -8.60 7.59
C GLU A 181 2.10 -9.75 6.66
N ALA A 182 3.40 -10.03 6.55
CA ALA A 182 3.93 -11.19 5.84
C ALA A 182 5.11 -11.80 6.60
N ILE A 183 5.27 -13.12 6.51
CA ILE A 183 6.38 -13.84 7.15
C ILE A 183 7.34 -14.31 6.05
N ARG A 184 8.52 -13.71 5.97
CA ARG A 184 9.58 -14.12 5.06
C ARG A 184 10.47 -15.15 5.75
N GLY A 185 10.55 -16.36 5.20
CA GLY A 185 11.47 -17.40 5.68
C GLY A 185 12.81 -17.37 4.97
N HIS A 186 13.87 -17.82 5.63
CA HIS A 186 15.18 -18.10 5.04
C HIS A 186 15.19 -19.55 4.54
N TYR A 187 15.22 -19.76 3.22
CA TYR A 187 15.23 -21.07 2.56
C TYR A 187 16.02 -21.05 1.26
#